data_AF-A0A7Y8J015-F1
#
_entry.id   AF-A0A7Y8J015-F1
#
_cell.length_a   1.000
_cell.length_b   1.000
_cell.length_c   1.000
_cell.angle_alpha   90.00
_cell.angle_beta   90.00
_cell.angle_gamma   90.00
#
_symmetry.space_group_name_H-M   'P 1'
#
loop_
_entity.id
_entity.type
_entity.pdbx_description
1 polymer ?
#
loop_
_entity_poly.entity_id
_entity_poly.type
_entity_poly.pdbx_seq_one_letter_code
_entity_poly.pdbx_strand_id
1 'polypeptide(L)'
;MRRLALAFIVIVAAGAGLPAQKSESVIRAGIIGLDTSHAIEFTRILNDASAADHVSGAKVVAAFKGGSPDLEASTSRIDKYTEQLRTKWNIEIVPDIPALCSKVDA
;
A
#
# COMPACT_ATOMS: atom_id res chain seq x y z
N MET A 1 44.05 29.53 -33.85
CA MET A 1 43.00 29.72 -34.87
C MET A 1 41.95 28.64 -34.71
N ARG A 2 40.73 29.02 -34.31
CA ARG A 2 39.59 28.15 -34.02
C ARG A 2 39.12 27.45 -35.29
N ARG A 3 39.03 26.11 -35.30
CA ARG A 3 38.28 25.37 -36.31
C ARG A 3 37.07 24.71 -35.65
N LEU A 4 35.93 25.30 -35.97
CA LEU A 4 34.56 24.89 -35.70
C LEU A 4 34.22 23.72 -36.64
N ALA A 5 33.72 22.59 -36.14
CA ALA A 5 33.04 21.57 -36.95
C ALA A 5 32.18 20.70 -36.01
N LEU A 6 30.91 21.09 -35.83
CA LEU A 6 29.72 20.49 -36.46
C LEU A 6 29.25 19.22 -35.74
N ALA A 7 28.31 19.42 -34.82
CA ALA A 7 27.56 18.37 -34.15
C ALA A 7 26.65 17.65 -35.16
N PHE A 8 26.82 16.34 -35.32
CA PHE A 8 25.82 15.48 -35.94
C PHE A 8 24.85 15.03 -34.86
N ILE A 9 23.74 15.75 -34.71
CA ILE A 9 22.60 15.30 -33.92
C ILE A 9 21.77 14.39 -34.83
N VAL A 10 21.88 13.08 -34.63
CA VAL A 10 20.97 12.13 -35.28
C VAL A 10 19.67 12.14 -34.47
N ILE A 11 18.68 12.89 -34.94
CA ILE A 11 17.30 12.78 -34.47
C ILE A 11 16.69 11.56 -35.17
N VAL A 12 16.77 10.38 -34.54
CA VAL A 12 15.92 9.24 -34.95
C VAL A 12 14.55 9.46 -34.33
N ALA A 13 13.68 10.15 -35.05
CA ALA A 13 12.25 10.14 -34.80
C ALA A 13 11.66 8.85 -35.36
N ALA A 14 11.80 7.73 -34.63
CA ALA A 14 11.05 6.52 -34.89
C ALA A 14 9.84 6.51 -33.96
N GLY A 15 8.71 7.04 -34.44
CA GLY A 15 7.40 6.96 -33.81
C GLY A 15 6.86 5.52 -33.81
N ALA A 16 7.53 4.62 -33.10
CA ALA A 16 6.92 3.39 -32.65
C ALA A 16 6.15 3.74 -31.37
N GLY A 17 4.82 3.71 -31.45
CA GLY A 17 3.97 3.88 -30.28
C GLY A 17 4.43 2.91 -29.20
N LEU A 18 4.96 3.46 -28.10
CA LEU A 18 5.23 2.69 -26.90
C LEU A 18 3.90 2.03 -26.51
N PRO A 19 3.87 0.71 -26.23
CA PRO A 19 2.67 0.12 -25.69
C PRO A 19 2.32 0.89 -24.44
N ALA A 20 1.12 1.48 -24.40
CA ALA A 20 0.61 2.12 -23.20
C ALA A 20 0.60 1.05 -22.10
N GLN A 21 1.55 1.14 -21.18
CA GLN A 21 1.62 0.26 -20.03
C GLN A 21 0.34 0.55 -19.24
N LYS A 22 -0.62 -0.38 -19.31
CA LYS A 22 -1.85 -0.31 -18.53
C LYS A 22 -1.44 -0.41 -17.06
N SER A 23 -1.30 0.73 -16.40
CA SER A 23 -1.08 0.76 -14.96
C SER A 23 -2.39 0.31 -14.33
N GLU A 24 -2.49 -0.96 -13.98
CA GLU A 24 -3.56 -1.42 -13.11
C GLU A 24 -3.45 -0.58 -11.83
N SER A 25 -4.46 0.24 -11.56
CA SER A 25 -4.47 1.10 -10.38
C SER A 25 -4.49 0.21 -9.14
N VAL A 26 -3.49 0.36 -8.28
CA VAL A 26 -3.42 -0.39 -7.02
C VAL A 26 -4.60 0.02 -6.16
N ILE A 27 -5.41 -0.95 -5.74
CA ILE A 27 -6.54 -0.74 -4.81
C ILE A 27 -5.96 -0.37 -3.44
N ARG A 28 -6.40 0.75 -2.88
CA ARG A 28 -6.09 1.13 -1.50
C ARG A 28 -7.08 0.42 -0.58
N ALA A 29 -6.63 -0.55 0.20
CA ALA A 29 -7.46 -1.31 1.11
C ALA A 29 -7.44 -0.73 2.53
N GLY A 30 -8.58 -0.78 3.20
CA GLY A 30 -8.75 -0.50 4.64
C GLY A 30 -8.93 -1.76 5.47
N ILE A 31 -8.51 -1.73 6.74
CA ILE A 31 -8.83 -2.78 7.72
C ILE A 31 -9.69 -2.19 8.84
N ILE A 32 -10.76 -2.90 9.21
CA ILE A 32 -11.61 -2.60 10.36
C ILE A 32 -11.46 -3.73 11.38
N GLY A 33 -11.01 -3.40 12.60
CA GLY A 33 -10.76 -4.37 13.65
C GLY A 33 -9.33 -4.92 13.62
N LEU A 34 -8.54 -4.56 14.63
CA LEU A 34 -7.11 -4.90 14.73
C LEU A 34 -6.82 -5.83 15.90
N ASP A 35 -7.80 -6.61 16.33
CA ASP A 35 -7.75 -7.49 17.50
C ASP A 35 -7.49 -8.97 17.13
N THR A 36 -7.28 -9.25 15.84
CA THR A 36 -6.97 -10.60 15.32
C THR A 36 -5.66 -10.61 14.54
N SER A 37 -5.01 -11.77 14.47
CA SER A 37 -3.77 -11.96 13.70
C SER A 37 -3.94 -11.70 12.20
N HIS A 38 -5.15 -11.81 11.66
CA HIS A 38 -5.43 -11.55 10.25
C HIS A 38 -5.15 -10.10 9.85
N ALA A 39 -5.31 -9.13 10.75
CA ALA A 39 -4.97 -7.74 10.44
C ALA A 39 -3.49 -7.59 10.04
N ILE A 40 -2.61 -8.30 10.74
CA ILE A 40 -1.16 -8.34 10.45
C ILE A 40 -0.90 -9.13 9.17
N GLU A 41 -1.51 -10.30 9.04
CA GLU A 41 -1.21 -11.23 7.96
C GLU A 41 -1.70 -10.72 6.60
N PHE A 42 -2.91 -10.15 6.54
CA PHE A 42 -3.41 -9.50 5.32
C PHE A 42 -2.55 -8.31 4.92
N THR A 43 -2.12 -7.50 5.89
CA THR A 43 -1.19 -6.41 5.61
C THR A 43 0.13 -6.94 5.07
N ARG A 44 0.66 -8.03 5.61
CA ARG A 44 1.91 -8.64 5.12
C ARG A 44 1.77 -9.09 3.67
N ILE A 45 0.80 -9.95 3.35
CA ILE A 45 0.68 -10.51 2.00
C ILE A 45 0.35 -9.43 0.95
N LEU A 46 -0.33 -8.34 1.32
CA LEU A 46 -0.66 -7.25 0.40
C LEU A 46 0.44 -6.19 0.27
N ASN A 47 1.22 -5.93 1.31
CA ASN A 47 2.20 -4.83 1.30
C ASN A 47 3.64 -5.30 1.10
N ASP A 48 3.97 -6.56 1.43
CA ASP A 48 5.31 -7.11 1.29
C ASP A 48 5.51 -7.78 -0.07
N ALA A 49 6.10 -7.04 -1.02
CA ALA A 49 6.40 -7.57 -2.35
C ALA A 49 7.47 -8.68 -2.36
N SER A 50 8.18 -8.91 -1.25
CA SER A 50 9.17 -9.98 -1.11
C SER A 50 8.59 -11.28 -0.54
N ALA A 51 7.34 -11.24 -0.06
CA ALA A 51 6.67 -12.42 0.47
C ALA A 51 6.42 -13.46 -0.64
N ALA A 52 6.67 -14.74 -0.33
CA ALA A 52 6.43 -15.84 -1.27
C ALA A 52 4.96 -15.97 -1.69
N ASP A 53 4.05 -15.53 -0.82
CA ASP A 53 2.60 -15.50 -1.00
C ASP A 53 2.07 -14.08 -1.21
N HIS A 54 2.91 -13.16 -1.71
CA HIS A 54 2.49 -11.80 -2.01
C HIS A 54 1.33 -11.78 -3.01
N VAL A 55 0.28 -11.02 -2.66
CA VAL A 55 -0.87 -10.78 -3.53
C VAL A 55 -0.79 -9.35 -4.05
N SER A 56 -0.51 -9.22 -5.35
CA SER A 56 -0.46 -7.91 -6.03
C SER A 56 -1.87 -7.37 -6.34
N GLY A 57 -1.96 -6.07 -6.66
CA GLY A 57 -3.21 -5.41 -7.07
C GLY A 57 -3.91 -4.62 -5.97
N ALA A 58 -3.55 -4.82 -4.71
CA ALA A 58 -4.02 -4.03 -3.58
C ALA A 58 -2.92 -3.75 -2.56
N LYS A 59 -3.08 -2.71 -1.76
CA LYS A 59 -2.22 -2.38 -0.62
C LYS A 59 -3.05 -1.88 0.54
N VAL A 60 -2.81 -2.37 1.74
CA VAL A 60 -3.38 -1.80 2.96
C VAL A 60 -2.73 -0.44 3.21
N VAL A 61 -3.54 0.61 3.33
CA VAL A 61 -3.02 1.99 3.53
C VAL A 61 -3.48 2.63 4.84
N ALA A 62 -4.64 2.21 5.35
CA ALA A 62 -5.23 2.75 6.56
C ALA A 62 -6.01 1.68 7.32
N ALA A 63 -6.20 1.87 8.62
CA ALA A 63 -6.91 0.94 9.46
C ALA A 63 -7.65 1.64 10.59
N PHE A 64 -8.85 1.16 10.93
CA PHE A 64 -9.58 1.56 12.12
C PHE A 64 -9.43 0.47 13.19
N LYS A 65 -9.05 0.88 14.41
CA LYS A 65 -8.72 -0.04 15.51
C LYS A 65 -9.82 -1.04 15.83
N GLY A 66 -11.08 -0.61 15.93
CA GLY A 66 -12.23 -1.48 16.21
C GLY A 66 -12.06 -2.35 17.46
N GLY A 67 -12.55 -3.59 17.39
CA GLY A 67 -12.42 -4.62 18.42
C GLY A 67 -13.65 -4.79 19.32
N SER A 68 -13.64 -5.88 20.09
CA SER A 68 -14.69 -6.24 21.04
C SER A 68 -14.21 -6.00 22.48
N PRO A 69 -14.74 -4.99 23.21
CA PRO A 69 -14.29 -4.65 24.56
C PRO A 69 -14.70 -5.69 25.62
N ASP A 70 -15.71 -6.50 25.31
CA ASP A 70 -16.26 -7.58 26.13
C ASP A 70 -15.53 -8.92 25.96
N LEU A 71 -14.60 -9.02 25.00
CA LEU A 71 -13.84 -10.23 24.73
C LEU A 71 -12.37 -10.05 25.12
N GLU A 72 -11.91 -10.81 26.12
CA GLU A 72 -10.54 -10.75 26.65
C GLU A 72 -9.47 -11.03 25.59
N ALA A 73 -9.72 -11.98 24.69
CA ALA A 73 -8.83 -12.23 23.57
C ALA A 73 -8.70 -11.00 22.65
N SER A 74 -9.76 -10.22 22.46
CA SER A 74 -9.71 -9.00 21.66
C SER A 74 -8.87 -7.92 22.37
N THR A 75 -9.23 -7.60 23.62
CA THR A 75 -8.59 -6.52 24.38
C THR A 75 -7.11 -6.77 24.67
N SER A 76 -6.71 -8.02 24.92
CA SER A 76 -5.30 -8.38 25.16
C SER A 76 -4.38 -8.24 23.94
N ARG A 77 -4.94 -8.28 22.72
CA ARG A 77 -4.15 -8.29 21.47
C ARG A 77 -4.19 -6.96 20.72
N ILE A 78 -5.27 -6.21 20.86
CA ILE A 78 -5.56 -5.07 19.99
C ILE A 78 -4.48 -3.98 20.02
N ASP A 79 -3.92 -3.66 21.19
CA ASP A 79 -2.87 -2.63 21.30
C ASP A 79 -1.58 -3.08 20.61
N LYS A 80 -1.17 -4.34 20.83
CA LYS A 80 0.02 -4.92 20.23
C LYS A 80 -0.07 -4.94 18.71
N TYR A 81 -1.20 -5.40 18.16
CA TYR A 81 -1.39 -5.47 16.71
C TYR A 81 -1.53 -4.08 16.08
N THR A 82 -2.23 -3.15 16.75
CA THR A 82 -2.31 -1.75 16.30
C THR A 82 -0.91 -1.13 16.20
N GLU A 83 -0.06 -1.34 17.21
CA GLU A 83 1.29 -0.79 17.21
C GLU A 83 2.16 -1.42 16.14
N GLN A 84 2.03 -2.73 15.90
CA GLN A 84 2.75 -3.41 14.82
C GLN A 84 2.35 -2.88 13.44
N LEU A 85 1.06 -2.65 13.19
CA LEU A 85 0.61 -2.05 11.92
C LEU A 85 1.14 -0.64 11.74
N ARG A 86 1.11 0.16 12.81
CA ARG A 86 1.64 1.54 12.78
C ARG A 86 3.13 1.58 12.51
N THR A 87 3.92 0.75 13.20
CA THR A 87 5.39 0.87 13.20
C THR A 87 6.07 0.03 12.13
N LYS A 88 5.72 -1.24 11.99
CA LYS A 88 6.35 -2.15 11.02
C LYS A 88 5.84 -1.90 9.60
N TRP A 89 4.54 -1.67 9.47
CA TRP A 89 3.88 -1.57 8.17
C TRP A 89 3.51 -0.13 7.77
N ASN A 90 3.78 0.84 8.65
CA ASN A 90 3.52 2.26 8.43
C ASN A 90 2.06 2.55 8.02
N ILE A 91 1.11 1.79 8.59
CA ILE A 91 -0.32 1.94 8.32
C ILE A 91 -0.88 3.11 9.14
N GLU A 92 -1.67 3.96 8.47
CA GLU A 92 -2.36 5.05 9.15
C GLU A 92 -3.53 4.51 9.99
N ILE A 93 -3.46 4.72 11.31
CA ILE A 93 -4.57 4.35 12.21
C ILE A 93 -5.52 5.53 12.35
N VAL A 94 -6.74 5.39 11.85
CA VAL A 94 -7.75 6.47 11.79
C VAL A 94 -8.73 6.40 12.97
N PRO A 95 -9.38 7.53 13.33
CA PRO A 95 -10.24 7.58 14.52
C PRO A 95 -11.59 6.90 14.35
N ASP A 96 -12.11 6.79 13.12
CA ASP A 96 -13.44 6.24 12.85
C ASP A 96 -13.56 5.70 11.41
N ILE A 97 -14.69 5.03 11.14
CA ILE A 97 -14.99 4.40 9.84
C ILE A 97 -15.16 5.44 8.72
N PRO A 98 -15.87 6.57 8.90
CA PRO A 98 -15.94 7.61 7.87
C PRO A 98 -14.55 8.13 7.43
N ALA A 99 -13.65 8.37 8.39
CA ALA A 99 -12.26 8.75 8.10
C ALA A 99 -11.54 7.65 7.31
N LEU A 100 -11.76 6.37 7.64
CA LEU A 100 -11.23 5.23 6.87
C LEU A 100 -11.73 5.27 5.42
N CYS A 101 -13.05 5.32 5.22
CA CYS A 101 -13.68 5.29 3.90
C CYS A 101 -13.22 6.45 2.99
N SER A 102 -12.87 7.61 3.56
CA SER A 102 -12.30 8.72 2.78
C SER A 102 -10.91 8.45 2.18
N LYS A 103 -10.20 7.41 2.65
CA LYS A 103 -8.81 7.11 2.31
C LYS A 103 -8.62 5.85 1.47
N VAL A 104 -9.64 5.02 1.36
CA VAL A 104 -9.55 3.66 0.79
C VAL A 104 -10.57 3.46 -0.32
N ASP A 105 -10.32 2.48 -1.17
CA ASP A 105 -11.19 2.05 -2.28
C ASP A 105 -11.99 0.79 -1.92
N ALA A 106 -11.50 0.00 -0.95
CA ALA A 106 -12.10 -1.23 -0.44
C ALA A 106 -11.88 -1.37 1.08
#